data_AF-A0AAJ2CXV2-F1
#
_entry.id   AF-A0AAJ2CXV2-F1
#
_cell.length_a   1.000
_cell.length_b   1.000
_cell.length_c   1.000
_cell.angle_alpha   90.00
_cell.angle_beta   90.00
_cell.angle_gamma   90.00
#
_symmetry.space_group_name_H-M   'P 1'
#
loop_
_entity.id
_entity.type
_entity.pdbx_description
1 polymer ?
#
loop_
_entity_poly.entity_id
_entity_poly.type
_entity_poly.pdbx_seq_one_letter_code
_entity_poly.pdbx_strand_id
1 'polypeptide(L)'
;MKKISEQKRKHLENLVDDQGIIGALAIDQRGALKRMMGKYKEVTAQEISDFKVLVSRCLTSETSAILLDPEYGLAAAENRAQTSGLLLAYEKTGYDASTPGRLPDSLDVWSVKRLKEAGADACKFLLYYDVDESEAINEQKKAYIERIGSECLAEEIPFFLEIVSYDANNSDSASKEYAKVKPHKVIEAMKEFSKDRYNVDVLKVEVPVNMNFVEGFGTESLYSQDEAQAFFNMQSEATQLPFIFLSAGVSAAMFQETLKFAKKAGSSFNGVLCGRATWADGVLPFVQQGAEAAVAWLETTGKKNVDELNQVLRESAVSVFEKIQ
;
A
#
# COMPACT_ATOMS: atom_id res chain seq x y z
N MET A 1 -2.75 12.80 18.31
CA MET A 1 -2.79 11.32 18.34
C MET A 1 -4.21 10.85 18.12
N LYS A 2 -4.40 9.84 17.27
CA LYS A 2 -5.67 9.16 17.00
C LYS A 2 -6.01 8.23 18.15
N LYS A 3 -7.21 8.36 18.72
CA LYS A 3 -7.72 7.42 19.73
C LYS A 3 -8.33 6.20 19.05
N ILE A 4 -7.92 5.00 19.46
CA ILE A 4 -8.52 3.74 18.98
C ILE A 4 -8.98 2.88 20.16
N SER A 5 -9.93 1.97 19.92
CA SER A 5 -10.33 0.95 20.90
C SER A 5 -9.17 0.03 21.26
N GLU A 6 -9.19 -0.58 22.44
CA GLU A 6 -8.22 -1.61 22.84
C GLU A 6 -8.14 -2.76 21.83
N GLN A 7 -9.27 -3.17 21.25
CA GLN A 7 -9.31 -4.25 20.27
C GLN A 7 -8.60 -3.87 18.96
N LYS A 8 -8.87 -2.68 18.40
CA LYS A 8 -8.08 -2.15 17.28
C LYS A 8 -6.59 -2.05 17.58
N ARG A 9 -6.21 -1.67 18.81
CA ARG A 9 -4.80 -1.60 19.22
C ARG A 9 -4.14 -2.99 19.18
N LYS A 10 -4.80 -4.02 19.70
CA LYS A 10 -4.31 -5.42 19.64
C LYS A 10 -4.12 -5.92 18.21
N HIS A 11 -5.08 -5.63 17.33
CA HIS A 11 -4.93 -5.96 15.92
C HIS A 11 -3.77 -5.20 15.26
N LEU A 12 -3.58 -3.92 15.57
CA LEU A 12 -2.47 -3.16 15.04
C LEU A 12 -1.10 -3.63 15.57
N GLU A 13 -1.03 -4.08 16.83
CA GLU A 13 0.16 -4.71 17.43
C GLU A 13 0.59 -5.97 16.65
N ASN A 14 -0.34 -6.69 16.02
CA ASN A 14 -0.02 -7.82 15.13
C ASN A 14 0.55 -7.39 13.77
N LEU A 15 0.44 -6.12 13.40
CA LEU A 15 0.81 -5.61 12.07
C LEU A 15 2.17 -4.88 12.03
N VAL A 16 2.80 -4.73 13.20
CA VAL A 16 4.04 -3.98 13.38
C VAL A 16 5.17 -4.89 13.85
N ASP A 17 6.41 -4.45 13.63
CA ASP A 17 7.58 -5.06 14.24
C ASP A 17 7.74 -4.66 15.72
N ASP A 18 8.85 -5.10 16.33
CA ASP A 18 9.20 -4.82 17.72
C ASP A 18 9.47 -3.32 18.01
N GLN A 19 9.63 -2.50 16.99
CA GLN A 19 9.76 -1.04 17.09
C GLN A 19 8.43 -0.31 16.82
N GLY A 20 7.35 -1.05 16.55
CA GLY A 20 6.06 -0.48 16.17
C GLY A 20 6.04 0.08 14.75
N ILE A 21 6.95 -0.36 13.88
CA ILE A 21 7.01 0.03 12.46
C ILE A 21 6.24 -1.01 11.63
N ILE A 22 5.46 -0.55 10.64
CA ILE A 22 4.79 -1.45 9.69
C ILE A 22 5.77 -1.80 8.57
N GLY A 23 6.45 -2.95 8.68
CA GLY A 23 7.29 -3.52 7.63
C GLY A 23 6.53 -4.58 6.84
N ALA A 24 5.43 -4.19 6.18
CA ALA A 24 4.47 -5.14 5.62
C ALA A 24 4.66 -5.41 4.12
N LEU A 25 4.43 -6.67 3.74
CA LEU A 25 4.46 -7.17 2.37
C LEU A 25 3.10 -6.97 1.69
N ALA A 26 3.06 -6.46 0.47
CA ALA A 26 1.82 -6.34 -0.31
C ALA A 26 1.79 -7.27 -1.51
N ILE A 27 0.83 -8.19 -1.55
CA ILE A 27 0.54 -9.03 -2.72
C ILE A 27 -0.97 -9.23 -2.93
N ASP A 28 -1.77 -8.18 -2.74
CA ASP A 28 -3.21 -8.13 -3.07
C ASP A 28 -3.48 -7.84 -4.55
N GLN A 29 -2.42 -7.73 -5.37
CA GLN A 29 -2.57 -7.50 -6.80
C GLN A 29 -3.28 -8.68 -7.47
N ARG A 30 -4.42 -8.38 -8.09
CA ARG A 30 -5.22 -9.30 -8.90
C ARG A 30 -4.93 -9.09 -10.38
N GLY A 31 -5.61 -8.13 -11.01
CA GLY A 31 -5.45 -7.81 -12.43
C GLY A 31 -4.02 -7.43 -12.82
N ALA A 32 -3.28 -6.74 -11.95
CA ALA A 32 -1.89 -6.38 -12.20
C ALA A 32 -0.96 -7.61 -12.22
N LEU A 33 -1.13 -8.56 -11.29
CA LEU A 33 -0.35 -9.80 -11.26
C LEU A 33 -0.69 -10.68 -12.48
N LYS A 34 -1.98 -10.80 -12.82
CA LYS A 34 -2.43 -11.49 -14.04
C LYS A 34 -1.77 -10.90 -15.29
N ARG A 35 -1.70 -9.58 -15.43
CA ARG A 35 -1.00 -8.92 -16.55
C ARG A 35 0.51 -9.18 -16.54
N MET A 36 1.15 -9.23 -15.39
CA MET A 36 2.59 -9.51 -15.28
C MET A 36 2.92 -10.94 -15.75
N MET A 37 2.18 -11.93 -15.25
CA MET A 37 2.32 -13.33 -15.65
C MET A 37 1.91 -13.54 -17.12
N GLY A 38 0.86 -12.82 -17.56
CA GLY A 38 0.30 -12.85 -18.91
C GLY A 38 1.25 -12.43 -20.02
N LYS A 39 2.35 -11.77 -19.70
CA LYS A 39 3.43 -11.45 -20.66
C LYS A 39 4.15 -12.68 -21.18
N TYR A 40 4.04 -13.82 -20.47
CA TYR A 40 4.84 -15.01 -20.75
C TYR A 40 3.97 -16.24 -21.06
N LYS A 41 2.74 -16.34 -20.53
CA LYS A 41 1.77 -17.40 -20.84
C LYS A 41 0.35 -16.98 -20.50
N GLU A 42 -0.64 -17.75 -20.98
CA GLU A 42 -2.00 -17.69 -20.45
C GLU A 42 -2.04 -18.15 -18.98
N VAL A 43 -2.69 -17.36 -18.12
CA VAL A 43 -2.60 -17.50 -16.66
C VAL A 43 -3.93 -17.92 -16.08
N THR A 44 -3.93 -19.02 -15.34
CA THR A 44 -5.09 -19.52 -14.60
C THR A 44 -5.24 -18.84 -13.25
N ALA A 45 -6.46 -18.88 -12.69
CA ALA A 45 -6.71 -18.41 -11.32
C ALA A 45 -5.87 -19.17 -10.27
N GLN A 46 -5.66 -20.48 -10.49
CA GLN A 46 -4.86 -21.31 -9.60
C GLN A 46 -3.40 -20.86 -9.58
N GLU A 47 -2.80 -20.55 -10.73
CA GLU A 47 -1.40 -20.09 -10.79
C GLU A 47 -1.18 -18.74 -10.09
N ILE A 48 -2.20 -17.85 -10.10
CA ILE A 48 -2.18 -16.60 -9.34
C ILE A 48 -2.16 -16.91 -7.83
N SER A 49 -3.01 -17.83 -7.39
CA SER A 49 -3.08 -18.27 -5.99
C SER A 49 -1.78 -18.95 -5.55
N ASP A 50 -1.25 -19.88 -6.36
CA ASP A 50 -0.03 -20.63 -6.07
C ASP A 50 1.15 -19.69 -5.89
N PHE A 51 1.32 -18.69 -6.77
CA PHE A 51 2.39 -17.72 -6.63
C PHE A 51 2.28 -16.90 -5.34
N LYS A 52 1.05 -16.50 -4.94
CA LYS A 52 0.82 -15.81 -3.66
C LYS A 52 1.20 -16.69 -2.47
N VAL A 53 0.88 -17.99 -2.53
CA VAL A 53 1.29 -18.96 -1.50
C VAL A 53 2.81 -19.04 -1.38
N LEU A 54 3.53 -19.10 -2.51
CA LEU A 54 4.99 -19.13 -2.49
C LEU A 54 5.59 -17.86 -1.88
N VAL A 55 5.08 -16.68 -2.29
CA VAL A 55 5.52 -15.39 -1.75
C VAL A 55 5.26 -15.30 -0.25
N SER A 56 4.05 -15.68 0.19
CA SER A 56 3.67 -15.68 1.60
C SER A 56 4.61 -16.59 2.41
N ARG A 57 4.74 -17.85 2.01
CA ARG A 57 5.56 -18.84 2.73
C ARG A 57 7.03 -18.45 2.82
N CYS A 58 7.60 -17.93 1.74
CA CYS A 58 9.03 -17.65 1.66
C CYS A 58 9.44 -16.33 2.33
N LEU A 59 8.58 -15.31 2.34
CA LEU A 59 8.99 -13.96 2.75
C LEU A 59 8.41 -13.50 4.09
N THR A 60 7.30 -14.08 4.57
CA THR A 60 6.59 -13.52 5.72
C THR A 60 7.28 -13.71 7.07
N SER A 61 8.31 -14.57 7.17
CA SER A 61 9.14 -14.65 8.38
C SER A 61 9.87 -13.35 8.67
N GLU A 62 10.15 -12.56 7.63
CA GLU A 62 10.91 -11.32 7.70
C GLU A 62 10.02 -10.06 7.61
N THR A 63 8.69 -10.19 7.63
CA THR A 63 7.78 -9.04 7.47
C THR A 63 6.75 -8.99 8.59
N SER A 64 6.45 -7.79 9.11
CA SER A 64 5.50 -7.64 10.22
C SER A 64 4.08 -8.07 9.87
N ALA A 65 3.70 -7.93 8.60
CA ALA A 65 2.40 -8.37 8.10
C ALA A 65 2.42 -8.62 6.59
N ILE A 66 1.37 -9.26 6.10
CA ILE A 66 1.10 -9.41 4.67
C ILE A 66 -0.31 -8.89 4.32
N LEU A 67 -0.40 -8.13 3.23
CA LEU A 67 -1.64 -7.71 2.59
C LEU A 67 -1.96 -8.63 1.41
N LEU A 68 -3.13 -9.25 1.45
CA LEU A 68 -3.64 -10.19 0.45
C LEU A 68 -5.05 -9.79 -0.03
N ASP A 69 -5.48 -10.34 -1.16
CA ASP A 69 -6.86 -10.24 -1.62
C ASP A 69 -7.66 -11.52 -1.26
N PRO A 70 -8.95 -11.40 -0.92
CA PRO A 70 -9.77 -12.58 -0.61
C PRO A 70 -10.12 -13.47 -1.81
N GLU A 71 -9.87 -13.03 -3.06
CA GLU A 71 -10.19 -13.81 -4.27
C GLU A 71 -9.17 -14.92 -4.54
N TYR A 72 -7.89 -14.63 -4.40
CA TYR A 72 -6.79 -15.58 -4.66
C TYR A 72 -5.83 -15.75 -3.49
N GLY A 73 -5.97 -14.95 -2.43
CA GLY A 73 -4.97 -14.85 -1.35
C GLY A 73 -5.29 -15.67 -0.10
N LEU A 74 -6.46 -16.27 0.07
CA LEU A 74 -6.81 -16.95 1.33
C LEU A 74 -5.89 -18.14 1.64
N ALA A 75 -5.54 -18.96 0.65
CA ALA A 75 -4.56 -20.03 0.83
C ALA A 75 -3.17 -19.48 1.21
N ALA A 76 -2.79 -18.32 0.67
CA ALA A 76 -1.54 -17.65 1.03
C ALA A 76 -1.58 -17.10 2.47
N ALA A 77 -2.74 -16.64 2.94
CA ALA A 77 -2.93 -16.18 4.30
C ALA A 77 -2.74 -17.33 5.32
N GLU A 78 -3.19 -18.54 4.98
CA GLU A 78 -2.97 -19.75 5.79
C GLU A 78 -1.50 -20.20 5.82
N ASN A 79 -0.71 -19.84 4.80
CA ASN A 79 0.70 -20.22 4.64
C ASN A 79 1.69 -19.11 5.05
N ARG A 80 1.22 -18.06 5.73
CA ARG A 80 2.10 -17.01 6.27
C ARG A 80 2.79 -17.47 7.56
N ALA A 81 3.91 -16.86 7.89
CA ALA A 81 4.57 -17.03 9.19
C ALA A 81 3.64 -16.58 10.32
N GLN A 82 3.63 -17.31 11.44
CA GLN A 82 2.79 -16.98 12.60
C GLN A 82 3.11 -15.61 13.21
N THR A 83 4.31 -15.09 12.97
CA THR A 83 4.78 -13.77 13.40
C THR A 83 4.32 -12.63 12.49
N SER A 84 3.64 -12.95 11.38
CA SER A 84 3.19 -11.96 10.39
C SER A 84 1.69 -11.78 10.49
N GLY A 85 1.23 -10.57 10.79
CA GLY A 85 -0.19 -10.21 10.78
C GLY A 85 -0.81 -10.24 9.38
N LEU A 86 -2.13 -10.11 9.30
CA LEU A 86 -2.87 -10.21 8.03
C LEU A 86 -3.70 -8.96 7.76
N LEU A 87 -3.53 -8.35 6.59
CA LEU A 87 -4.49 -7.40 6.03
C LEU A 87 -5.21 -8.04 4.84
N LEU A 88 -6.50 -7.77 4.70
CA LEU A 88 -7.26 -8.18 3.52
C LEU A 88 -7.81 -6.96 2.78
N ALA A 89 -7.60 -6.94 1.46
CA ALA A 89 -8.16 -5.94 0.55
C ALA A 89 -9.68 -6.14 0.40
N TYR A 90 -10.42 -5.03 0.39
CA TYR A 90 -11.88 -5.05 0.36
C TYR A 90 -12.48 -4.47 -0.94
N GLU A 91 -11.70 -3.71 -1.70
CA GLU A 91 -12.14 -3.16 -2.98
C GLU A 91 -12.15 -4.19 -4.12
N LYS A 92 -12.93 -3.95 -5.17
CA LYS A 92 -12.73 -4.59 -6.49
C LYS A 92 -11.47 -4.06 -7.16
N THR A 93 -10.78 -4.91 -7.92
CA THR A 93 -9.55 -4.53 -8.61
C THR A 93 -9.82 -3.61 -9.81
N GLY A 94 -9.03 -2.53 -9.92
CA GLY A 94 -9.04 -1.65 -11.08
C GLY A 94 -10.17 -0.63 -11.06
N TYR A 95 -10.50 -0.11 -12.23
CA TYR A 95 -11.59 0.83 -12.44
C TYR A 95 -12.06 0.72 -13.89
N ASP A 96 -13.29 1.12 -14.15
CA ASP A 96 -13.79 1.26 -15.51
C ASP A 96 -13.24 2.56 -16.12
N ALA A 97 -12.37 2.43 -17.11
CA ALA A 97 -11.78 3.58 -17.80
C ALA A 97 -12.75 4.29 -18.74
N SER A 98 -13.94 3.73 -18.98
CA SER A 98 -14.98 4.34 -19.82
C SER A 98 -15.90 5.30 -19.05
N THR A 99 -15.85 5.28 -17.71
CA THR A 99 -16.66 6.14 -16.85
C THR A 99 -15.79 7.08 -16.00
N PRO A 100 -16.15 8.37 -15.86
CA PRO A 100 -15.45 9.29 -14.97
C PRO A 100 -15.53 8.85 -13.50
N GLY A 101 -14.58 9.32 -12.69
CA GLY A 101 -14.66 9.20 -11.24
C GLY A 101 -14.00 7.98 -10.64
N ARG A 102 -13.73 6.90 -11.38
CA ARG A 102 -13.09 5.68 -10.81
C ARG A 102 -13.75 5.28 -9.47
N LEU A 103 -15.09 5.25 -9.48
CA LEU A 103 -15.87 5.17 -8.25
C LEU A 103 -15.52 3.89 -7.46
N PRO A 104 -15.44 3.98 -6.12
CA PRO A 104 -15.10 2.84 -5.29
C PRO A 104 -16.21 1.79 -5.33
N ASP A 105 -15.81 0.52 -5.35
CA ASP A 105 -16.73 -0.61 -5.22
C ASP A 105 -16.08 -1.72 -4.40
N SER A 106 -16.86 -2.32 -3.49
CA SER A 106 -16.42 -3.38 -2.59
C SER A 106 -16.65 -4.74 -3.23
N LEU A 107 -15.91 -5.75 -2.79
CA LEU A 107 -16.14 -7.12 -3.23
C LEU A 107 -17.57 -7.59 -2.90
N ASP A 108 -18.30 -8.10 -3.90
CA ASP A 108 -19.76 -8.33 -3.82
C ASP A 108 -20.20 -9.27 -2.68
N VAL A 109 -19.33 -10.20 -2.31
CA VAL A 109 -19.61 -11.24 -1.31
C VAL A 109 -18.80 -11.07 -0.03
N TRP A 110 -18.17 -9.91 0.18
CA TRP A 110 -17.41 -9.63 1.39
C TRP A 110 -18.05 -8.48 2.17
N SER A 111 -17.76 -8.48 3.47
CA SER A 111 -18.03 -7.36 4.38
C SER A 111 -16.86 -7.27 5.35
N VAL A 112 -16.72 -6.15 6.07
CA VAL A 112 -15.66 -6.02 7.08
C VAL A 112 -15.73 -7.14 8.12
N LYS A 113 -16.95 -7.55 8.52
CA LYS A 113 -17.18 -8.72 9.39
C LYS A 113 -16.57 -9.99 8.79
N ARG A 114 -16.82 -10.27 7.52
CA ARG A 114 -16.28 -11.47 6.84
C ARG A 114 -14.76 -11.44 6.72
N LEU A 115 -14.17 -10.26 6.51
CA LEU A 115 -12.70 -10.11 6.51
C LEU A 115 -12.12 -10.45 7.90
N LYS A 116 -12.74 -9.96 8.97
CA LYS A 116 -12.36 -10.29 10.35
C LYS A 116 -12.54 -11.78 10.64
N GLU A 117 -13.65 -12.39 10.23
CA GLU A 117 -13.92 -13.84 10.38
C GLU A 117 -12.92 -14.71 9.58
N ALA A 118 -12.37 -14.19 8.48
CA ALA A 118 -11.28 -14.80 7.73
C ALA A 118 -9.89 -14.60 8.38
N GLY A 119 -9.82 -14.01 9.57
CA GLY A 119 -8.60 -13.84 10.36
C GLY A 119 -7.78 -12.60 10.03
N ALA A 120 -8.37 -11.60 9.35
CA ALA A 120 -7.69 -10.34 9.12
C ALA A 120 -7.53 -9.53 10.42
N ASP A 121 -6.35 -8.94 10.58
CA ASP A 121 -6.05 -7.90 11.57
C ASP A 121 -6.36 -6.50 11.05
N ALA A 122 -6.51 -6.30 9.73
CA ALA A 122 -7.00 -5.04 9.19
C ALA A 122 -7.84 -5.22 7.94
N CYS A 123 -8.83 -4.33 7.80
CA CYS A 123 -9.50 -4.06 6.54
C CYS A 123 -8.67 -3.04 5.77
N LYS A 124 -8.28 -3.37 4.53
CA LYS A 124 -7.67 -2.42 3.61
C LYS A 124 -8.66 -2.10 2.49
N PHE A 125 -8.77 -0.82 2.12
CA PHE A 125 -9.55 -0.40 0.96
C PHE A 125 -8.75 0.59 0.11
N LEU A 126 -8.69 0.38 -1.20
CA LEU A 126 -8.09 1.34 -2.14
C LEU A 126 -9.14 2.29 -2.71
N LEU A 127 -8.83 3.59 -2.62
CA LEU A 127 -9.59 4.68 -3.24
C LEU A 127 -8.72 5.40 -4.28
N TYR A 128 -9.23 5.51 -5.50
CA TYR A 128 -8.72 6.48 -6.47
C TYR A 128 -9.32 7.85 -6.19
N TYR A 129 -8.48 8.85 -5.95
CA TYR A 129 -8.94 10.19 -5.59
C TYR A 129 -8.22 11.27 -6.38
N ASP A 130 -9.00 12.15 -7.01
CA ASP A 130 -8.54 13.41 -7.56
C ASP A 130 -9.25 14.51 -6.77
N VAL A 131 -8.47 15.29 -6.03
CA VAL A 131 -8.95 16.36 -5.15
C VAL A 131 -9.64 17.48 -5.92
N ASP A 132 -9.33 17.62 -7.22
CA ASP A 132 -9.87 18.67 -8.09
C ASP A 132 -11.01 18.15 -9.00
N GLU A 133 -11.41 16.88 -8.84
CA GLU A 133 -12.55 16.31 -9.55
C GLU A 133 -13.87 16.90 -9.04
N SER A 134 -14.93 16.80 -9.85
CA SER A 134 -16.23 17.41 -9.52
C SER A 134 -16.73 16.99 -8.13
N GLU A 135 -17.31 17.95 -7.41
CA GLU A 135 -17.85 17.71 -6.06
C GLU A 135 -18.86 16.56 -6.04
N ALA A 136 -19.71 16.44 -7.07
CA ALA A 136 -20.69 15.36 -7.17
C ALA A 136 -20.07 13.95 -7.19
N ILE A 137 -18.88 13.79 -7.79
CA ILE A 137 -18.13 12.53 -7.78
C ILE A 137 -17.45 12.34 -6.42
N ASN A 138 -16.78 13.39 -5.93
CA ASN A 138 -16.03 13.29 -4.68
C ASN A 138 -16.94 13.09 -3.46
N GLU A 139 -18.15 13.62 -3.43
CA GLU A 139 -19.13 13.35 -2.37
C GLU A 139 -19.56 11.87 -2.35
N GLN A 140 -19.69 11.22 -3.51
CA GLN A 140 -19.96 9.77 -3.54
C GLN A 140 -18.80 8.98 -2.94
N LYS A 141 -17.55 9.35 -3.27
CA LYS A 141 -16.35 8.71 -2.71
C LYS A 141 -16.29 8.89 -1.19
N LYS A 142 -16.47 10.11 -0.70
CA LYS A 142 -16.46 10.43 0.74
C LYS A 142 -17.53 9.64 1.49
N ALA A 143 -18.77 9.64 1.00
CA ALA A 143 -19.87 8.86 1.59
C ALA A 143 -19.59 7.35 1.58
N TYR A 144 -18.87 6.84 0.57
CA TYR A 144 -18.48 5.44 0.53
C TYR A 144 -17.44 5.10 1.61
N ILE A 145 -16.43 5.95 1.80
CA ILE A 145 -15.40 5.76 2.84
C ILE A 145 -16.01 5.88 4.24
N GLU A 146 -16.99 6.77 4.46
CA GLU A 146 -17.71 6.84 5.74
C GLU A 146 -18.39 5.52 6.11
N ARG A 147 -18.97 4.82 5.13
CA ARG A 147 -19.61 3.51 5.35
C ARG A 147 -18.58 2.47 5.78
N ILE A 148 -17.48 2.34 5.04
CA ILE A 148 -16.41 1.38 5.36
C ILE A 148 -15.79 1.68 6.72
N GLY A 149 -15.51 2.96 6.99
CA GLY A 149 -14.98 3.40 8.29
C GLY A 149 -15.93 3.05 9.44
N SER A 150 -17.24 3.22 9.23
CA SER A 150 -18.26 2.84 10.21
C SER A 150 -18.34 1.32 10.42
N GLU A 151 -18.21 0.52 9.36
CA GLU A 151 -18.11 -0.94 9.46
C GLU A 151 -16.88 -1.36 10.26
N CYS A 152 -15.71 -0.77 9.99
CA CYS A 152 -14.47 -1.06 10.71
C CYS A 152 -14.52 -0.63 12.18
N LEU A 153 -15.22 0.48 12.47
CA LEU A 153 -15.49 0.89 13.84
C LEU A 153 -16.39 -0.13 14.57
N ALA A 154 -17.47 -0.59 13.94
CA ALA A 154 -18.40 -1.55 14.53
C ALA A 154 -17.77 -2.94 14.75
N GLU A 155 -16.91 -3.38 13.83
CA GLU A 155 -16.20 -4.66 13.93
C GLU A 155 -14.88 -4.55 14.73
N GLU A 156 -14.55 -3.37 15.25
CA GLU A 156 -13.33 -3.07 16.01
C GLU A 156 -12.04 -3.55 15.34
N ILE A 157 -11.97 -3.43 14.02
CA ILE A 157 -10.81 -3.79 13.20
C ILE A 157 -10.17 -2.53 12.59
N PRO A 158 -8.84 -2.39 12.61
CA PRO A 158 -8.15 -1.29 11.96
C PRO A 158 -8.55 -1.10 10.49
N PHE A 159 -8.82 0.16 10.13
CA PHE A 159 -9.10 0.58 8.76
C PHE A 159 -7.88 1.22 8.12
N PHE A 160 -7.32 0.53 7.12
CA PHE A 160 -6.24 1.00 6.27
C PHE A 160 -6.82 1.56 4.96
N LEU A 161 -6.80 2.87 4.80
CA LEU A 161 -7.22 3.51 3.57
C LEU A 161 -6.02 3.75 2.66
N GLU A 162 -5.98 3.04 1.53
CA GLU A 162 -5.02 3.31 0.46
C GLU A 162 -5.56 4.38 -0.46
N ILE A 163 -4.80 5.46 -0.64
CA ILE A 163 -5.16 6.54 -1.58
C ILE A 163 -4.16 6.51 -2.73
N VAL A 164 -4.69 6.30 -3.94
CA VAL A 164 -3.95 6.48 -5.19
C VAL A 164 -4.46 7.72 -5.87
N SER A 165 -3.58 8.71 -5.97
CA SER A 165 -3.90 9.99 -6.59
C SER A 165 -3.96 9.84 -8.12
N TYR A 166 -4.83 10.63 -8.77
CA TYR A 166 -4.80 10.82 -10.21
C TYR A 166 -5.25 12.23 -10.58
N ASP A 167 -5.23 12.54 -11.87
CA ASP A 167 -5.83 13.75 -12.42
C ASP A 167 -6.83 13.34 -13.50
N ALA A 168 -8.10 13.72 -13.36
CA ALA A 168 -9.16 13.36 -14.31
C ALA A 168 -8.88 13.90 -15.73
N ASN A 169 -8.06 14.94 -15.86
CA ASN A 169 -7.66 15.55 -17.12
C ASN A 169 -6.32 15.02 -17.66
N ASN A 170 -5.65 14.11 -16.94
CA ASN A 170 -4.39 13.48 -17.38
C ASN A 170 -4.41 11.96 -17.13
N SER A 171 -4.46 11.19 -18.22
CA SER A 171 -4.49 9.74 -18.16
C SER A 171 -3.14 9.09 -17.87
N ASP A 172 -2.02 9.83 -18.00
CA ASP A 172 -0.68 9.32 -17.75
C ASP A 172 -0.12 9.83 -16.41
N SER A 173 -0.22 9.00 -15.38
CA SER A 173 0.30 9.30 -14.05
C SER A 173 1.83 9.24 -13.94
N ALA A 174 2.54 8.80 -15.00
CA ALA A 174 4.00 8.84 -15.07
C ALA A 174 4.53 10.12 -15.75
N SER A 175 3.64 10.90 -16.39
CA SER A 175 3.99 12.10 -17.14
C SER A 175 4.62 13.21 -16.29
N LYS A 176 5.38 14.08 -16.95
CA LYS A 176 5.94 15.29 -16.36
C LYS A 176 4.84 16.24 -15.89
N GLU A 177 3.73 16.29 -16.61
CA GLU A 177 2.54 17.08 -16.30
C GLU A 177 1.92 16.62 -14.98
N TYR A 178 1.74 15.31 -14.80
CA TYR A 178 1.23 14.78 -13.54
C TYR A 178 2.22 15.01 -12.39
N ALA A 179 3.53 14.84 -12.64
CA ALA A 179 4.56 15.07 -11.63
C ALA A 179 4.56 16.50 -11.06
N LYS A 180 4.10 17.51 -11.82
CA LYS A 180 3.90 18.89 -11.34
C LYS A 180 2.77 19.05 -10.32
N VAL A 181 1.70 18.27 -10.46
CA VAL A 181 0.50 18.37 -9.61
C VAL A 181 0.45 17.31 -8.52
N LYS A 182 1.24 16.23 -8.63
CA LYS A 182 1.25 15.12 -7.68
C LYS A 182 1.36 15.55 -6.21
N PRO A 183 2.21 16.53 -5.82
CA PRO A 183 2.26 16.95 -4.43
C PRO A 183 0.92 17.48 -3.91
N HIS A 184 0.25 18.33 -4.68
CA HIS A 184 -1.10 18.83 -4.37
C HIS A 184 -2.10 17.67 -4.24
N LYS A 185 -2.15 16.77 -5.24
CA LYS A 185 -3.11 15.66 -5.26
C LYS A 185 -2.95 14.74 -4.04
N VAL A 186 -1.72 14.37 -3.68
CA VAL A 186 -1.43 13.47 -2.56
C VAL A 186 -1.71 14.15 -1.21
N ILE A 187 -1.18 15.36 -1.02
CA ILE A 187 -1.22 16.07 0.26
C ILE A 187 -2.65 16.48 0.62
N GLU A 188 -3.41 17.02 -0.33
CA GLU A 188 -4.79 17.44 -0.08
C GLU A 188 -5.72 16.23 0.13
N ALA A 189 -5.48 15.10 -0.56
CA ALA A 189 -6.24 13.87 -0.30
C ALA A 189 -5.98 13.33 1.12
N MET A 190 -4.73 13.39 1.59
CA MET A 190 -4.39 13.04 2.97
C MET A 190 -5.12 13.93 3.97
N LYS A 191 -5.15 15.25 3.75
CA LYS A 191 -5.90 16.18 4.63
C LYS A 191 -7.38 15.85 4.68
N GLU A 192 -7.99 15.57 3.52
CA GLU A 192 -9.41 15.20 3.44
C GLU A 192 -9.68 13.94 4.28
N PHE A 193 -9.00 12.83 3.97
CA PHE A 193 -9.30 11.54 4.57
C PHE A 193 -8.71 11.34 5.98
N SER A 194 -8.04 12.36 6.53
CA SER A 194 -7.65 12.41 7.93
C SER A 194 -8.76 12.88 8.86
N LYS A 195 -9.89 13.37 8.33
CA LYS A 195 -11.04 13.81 9.16
C LYS A 195 -11.68 12.63 9.89
N ASP A 196 -12.07 12.87 11.15
CA ASP A 196 -12.60 11.82 12.04
C ASP A 196 -13.80 11.04 11.47
N ARG A 197 -14.65 11.70 10.68
CA ARG A 197 -15.85 11.09 10.07
C ARG A 197 -15.56 9.83 9.23
N TYR A 198 -14.34 9.70 8.70
CA TYR A 198 -13.94 8.56 7.88
C TYR A 198 -13.45 7.36 8.69
N ASN A 199 -13.21 7.52 10.00
CA ASN A 199 -12.74 6.46 10.89
C ASN A 199 -11.51 5.69 10.38
N VAL A 200 -10.65 6.34 9.59
CA VAL A 200 -9.37 5.79 9.13
C VAL A 200 -8.43 5.68 10.33
N ASP A 201 -7.74 4.54 10.43
CA ASP A 201 -6.73 4.29 11.47
C ASP A 201 -5.30 4.45 10.91
N VAL A 202 -5.07 4.01 9.66
CA VAL A 202 -3.78 4.18 8.95
C VAL A 202 -4.00 4.58 7.49
N LEU A 203 -3.25 5.57 7.02
CA LEU A 203 -3.24 5.96 5.60
C LEU A 203 -2.11 5.22 4.87
N LYS A 204 -2.42 4.52 3.77
CA LYS A 204 -1.43 4.00 2.82
C LYS A 204 -1.37 4.94 1.61
N VAL A 205 -0.24 5.60 1.39
CA VAL A 205 -0.16 6.72 0.44
C VAL A 205 1.08 6.63 -0.44
N GLU A 206 1.00 7.30 -1.59
CA GLU A 206 2.16 7.55 -2.42
C GLU A 206 3.12 8.54 -1.74
N VAL A 207 4.39 8.51 -2.12
CA VAL A 207 5.29 9.65 -1.88
C VAL A 207 4.80 10.87 -2.70
N PRO A 208 4.99 12.11 -2.21
CA PRO A 208 4.30 13.27 -2.76
C PRO A 208 4.91 13.74 -4.08
N VAL A 209 6.11 13.28 -4.41
CA VAL A 209 6.83 13.59 -5.64
C VAL A 209 7.06 12.34 -6.48
N ASN A 210 7.32 12.52 -7.77
CA ASN A 210 7.90 11.47 -8.60
C ASN A 210 9.43 11.65 -8.58
N MET A 211 10.14 10.73 -7.92
CA MET A 211 11.59 10.84 -7.71
C MET A 211 12.38 10.90 -9.02
N ASN A 212 11.86 10.37 -10.13
CA ASN A 212 12.50 10.48 -11.45
C ASN A 212 12.61 11.93 -11.95
N PHE A 213 11.88 12.87 -11.35
CA PHE A 213 11.93 14.30 -11.66
C PHE A 213 12.56 15.15 -10.55
N VAL A 214 13.29 14.53 -9.62
CA VAL A 214 14.05 15.21 -8.56
C VAL A 214 15.52 15.23 -8.94
N GLU A 215 16.17 16.38 -8.72
CA GLU A 215 17.60 16.57 -8.96
C GLU A 215 18.47 15.47 -8.32
N GLY A 216 19.26 14.78 -9.15
CA GLY A 216 20.17 13.69 -8.74
C GLY A 216 19.56 12.29 -8.75
N PHE A 217 18.26 12.13 -9.01
CA PHE A 217 17.59 10.82 -9.04
C PHE A 217 17.21 10.36 -10.46
N GLY A 218 16.87 11.29 -11.35
CA GLY A 218 16.54 11.01 -12.74
C GLY A 218 17.38 11.80 -13.74
N THR A 219 17.03 11.69 -15.03
CA THR A 219 17.73 12.37 -16.12
C THR A 219 17.23 13.79 -16.39
N GLU A 220 16.01 14.09 -15.95
CA GLU A 220 15.36 15.39 -16.06
C GLU A 220 14.85 15.80 -14.68
N SER A 221 14.90 17.09 -14.34
CA SER A 221 14.48 17.57 -13.03
C SER A 221 13.40 18.65 -13.15
N LEU A 222 12.30 18.43 -12.42
CA LEU A 222 11.26 19.43 -12.15
C LEU A 222 11.49 20.15 -10.83
N TYR A 223 12.14 19.46 -9.88
CA TYR A 223 12.36 19.94 -8.52
C TYR A 223 13.83 19.78 -8.15
N SER A 224 14.37 20.79 -7.47
CA SER A 224 15.57 20.64 -6.64
C SER A 224 15.31 19.64 -5.51
N GLN A 225 16.38 19.15 -4.88
CA GLN A 225 16.23 18.31 -3.68
C GLN A 225 15.55 19.05 -2.52
N ASP A 226 15.75 20.37 -2.39
CA ASP A 226 15.16 21.15 -1.31
C ASP A 226 13.64 21.32 -1.49
N GLU A 227 13.19 21.59 -2.73
CA GLU A 227 11.76 21.62 -3.05
C GLU A 227 11.09 20.26 -2.81
N ALA A 228 11.75 19.17 -3.24
CA ALA A 228 11.25 17.83 -2.99
C ALA A 228 11.17 17.49 -1.49
N GLN A 229 12.18 17.86 -0.70
CA GLN A 229 12.17 17.70 0.76
C GLN A 229 11.02 18.50 1.40
N ALA A 230 10.76 19.73 0.95
CA ALA A 230 9.64 20.51 1.44
C ALA A 230 8.28 19.81 1.22
N PHE A 231 8.08 19.12 0.09
CA PHE A 231 6.86 18.33 -0.15
C PHE A 231 6.71 17.13 0.80
N PHE A 232 7.81 16.43 1.14
CA PHE A 232 7.77 15.36 2.15
C PHE A 232 7.44 15.88 3.55
N ASN A 233 7.97 17.06 3.92
CA ASN A 233 7.62 17.70 5.19
C ASN A 233 6.13 18.10 5.22
N MET A 234 5.65 18.77 4.16
CA MET A 234 4.22 19.15 4.04
C MET A 234 3.30 17.93 4.07
N GLN A 235 3.69 16.81 3.47
CA GLN A 235 2.93 15.55 3.56
C GLN A 235 2.84 15.03 4.99
N SER A 236 3.92 15.15 5.76
CA SER A 236 3.92 14.72 7.17
C SER A 236 3.05 15.60 8.05
N GLU A 237 3.02 16.90 7.77
CA GLU A 237 2.16 17.87 8.47
C GLU A 237 0.67 17.72 8.09
N ALA A 238 0.37 17.10 6.94
CA ALA A 238 -0.99 16.95 6.41
C ALA A 238 -1.89 16.03 7.25
N THR A 239 -1.32 15.18 8.10
CA THR A 239 -2.09 14.20 8.87
C THR A 239 -1.52 13.97 10.27
N GLN A 240 -2.42 13.69 11.21
CA GLN A 240 -2.10 13.20 12.55
C GLN A 240 -2.28 11.68 12.67
N LEU A 241 -2.75 11.02 11.60
CA LEU A 241 -2.83 9.57 11.52
C LEU A 241 -1.45 8.99 11.23
N PRO A 242 -1.18 7.75 11.67
CA PRO A 242 -0.11 6.97 11.07
C PRO A 242 -0.30 6.90 9.55
N PHE A 243 0.80 7.06 8.81
CA PHE A 243 0.78 6.86 7.36
C PHE A 243 2.00 6.07 6.91
N ILE A 244 1.80 5.23 5.89
CA ILE A 244 2.81 4.34 5.35
C ILE A 244 2.91 4.49 3.84
N PHE A 245 4.10 4.26 3.29
CA PHE A 245 4.30 4.39 1.85
C PHE A 245 3.98 3.11 1.08
N LEU A 246 3.38 3.30 -0.09
CA LEU A 246 3.31 2.28 -1.14
C LEU A 246 4.44 2.49 -2.14
N SER A 247 4.98 1.41 -2.70
CA SER A 247 6.15 1.49 -3.60
C SER A 247 5.83 1.88 -5.04
N ALA A 248 4.55 1.91 -5.43
CA ALA A 248 4.07 2.27 -6.77
C ALA A 248 4.66 1.48 -7.96
N GLY A 249 5.55 0.50 -7.73
CA GLY A 249 6.21 -0.28 -8.76
C GLY A 249 7.55 0.28 -9.24
N VAL A 250 8.17 1.20 -8.49
CA VAL A 250 9.60 1.53 -8.69
C VAL A 250 10.48 0.35 -8.27
N SER A 251 11.76 0.37 -8.66
CA SER A 251 12.73 -0.66 -8.25
C SER A 251 12.96 -0.63 -6.72
N ALA A 252 13.42 -1.76 -6.16
CA ALA A 252 13.77 -1.84 -4.73
C ALA A 252 14.76 -0.74 -4.31
N ALA A 253 15.84 -0.58 -5.07
CA ALA A 253 16.86 0.43 -4.81
C ALA A 253 16.29 1.86 -4.84
N MET A 254 15.48 2.21 -5.85
CA MET A 254 14.84 3.53 -5.92
C MET A 254 13.92 3.76 -4.72
N PHE A 255 13.14 2.75 -4.33
CA PHE A 255 12.25 2.87 -3.18
C PHE A 255 13.02 3.07 -1.87
N GLN A 256 14.05 2.28 -1.62
CA GLN A 256 14.92 2.41 -0.44
C GLN A 256 15.56 3.80 -0.34
N GLU A 257 16.12 4.32 -1.45
CA GLU A 257 16.68 5.68 -1.48
C GLU A 257 15.61 6.75 -1.26
N THR A 258 14.38 6.51 -1.74
CA THR A 258 13.24 7.41 -1.47
C THR A 258 12.90 7.46 0.02
N LEU A 259 12.95 6.33 0.74
CA LEU A 259 12.68 6.30 2.19
C LEU A 259 13.76 7.05 2.99
N LYS A 260 15.04 6.88 2.62
CA LYS A 260 16.15 7.65 3.20
C LYS A 260 15.98 9.14 2.94
N PHE A 261 15.58 9.51 1.72
CA PHE A 261 15.29 10.88 1.35
C PHE A 261 14.11 11.46 2.15
N ALA A 262 13.03 10.69 2.31
CA ALA A 262 11.87 11.08 3.12
C ALA A 262 12.28 11.34 4.57
N LYS A 263 13.12 10.48 5.18
CA LYS A 263 13.67 10.70 6.52
C LYS A 263 14.50 11.98 6.61
N LYS A 264 15.40 12.19 5.66
CA LYS A 264 16.22 13.42 5.59
C LYS A 264 15.33 14.67 5.50
N ALA A 265 14.21 14.58 4.78
CA ALA A 265 13.22 15.64 4.64
C ALA A 265 12.39 15.92 5.91
N GLY A 266 12.57 15.14 6.99
CA GLY A 266 11.77 15.26 8.21
C GLY A 266 10.45 14.47 8.17
N SER A 267 10.27 13.54 7.22
CA SER A 267 9.04 12.75 7.13
C SER A 267 8.84 11.86 8.36
N SER A 268 7.61 11.83 8.87
CA SER A 268 7.20 11.03 10.03
C SER A 268 6.44 9.76 9.63
N PHE A 269 6.74 9.20 8.46
CA PHE A 269 6.10 7.98 7.97
C PHE A 269 6.36 6.80 8.90
N ASN A 270 5.39 5.89 8.97
CA ASN A 270 5.31 4.85 10.00
C ASN A 270 5.59 3.43 9.48
N GLY A 271 6.20 3.35 8.31
CA GLY A 271 6.49 2.10 7.62
C GLY A 271 6.02 2.09 6.17
N VAL A 272 5.84 0.88 5.62
CA VAL A 272 5.51 0.63 4.23
C VAL A 272 4.55 -0.54 4.09
N LEU A 273 3.78 -0.52 3.01
CA LEU A 273 3.16 -1.70 2.42
C LEU A 273 3.77 -1.91 1.04
N CYS A 274 4.91 -2.60 1.01
CA CYS A 274 5.73 -2.75 -0.18
C CYS A 274 5.44 -4.08 -0.89
N GLY A 275 5.12 -4.02 -2.18
CA GLY A 275 4.79 -5.21 -2.97
C GLY A 275 5.82 -5.50 -4.06
N ARG A 276 5.51 -5.04 -5.27
CA ARG A 276 6.25 -5.37 -6.50
C ARG A 276 7.77 -5.16 -6.41
N ALA A 277 8.24 -4.15 -5.69
CA ALA A 277 9.67 -3.93 -5.52
C ALA A 277 10.39 -5.12 -4.84
N THR A 278 9.67 -5.94 -4.07
CA THR A 278 10.21 -7.10 -3.37
C THR A 278 10.13 -8.39 -4.18
N TRP A 279 8.98 -8.68 -4.82
CA TRP A 279 8.69 -10.00 -5.39
C TRP A 279 8.47 -10.04 -6.91
N ALA A 280 8.40 -8.89 -7.61
CA ALA A 280 7.98 -8.86 -9.02
C ALA A 280 8.85 -9.71 -9.94
N ASP A 281 10.17 -9.71 -9.73
CA ASP A 281 11.11 -10.46 -10.56
C ASP A 281 11.05 -11.98 -10.32
N GLY A 282 10.41 -12.42 -9.22
CA GLY A 282 10.09 -13.82 -8.98
C GLY A 282 8.97 -14.37 -9.88
N VAL A 283 8.20 -13.50 -10.54
CA VAL A 283 7.14 -13.91 -11.49
C VAL A 283 7.73 -14.65 -12.70
N LEU A 284 8.86 -14.17 -13.23
CA LEU A 284 9.47 -14.75 -14.43
C LEU A 284 9.96 -16.20 -14.19
N PRO A 285 10.76 -16.48 -13.14
CA PRO A 285 11.11 -17.86 -12.76
C PRO A 285 9.88 -18.74 -12.54
N PHE A 286 8.85 -18.24 -11.83
CA PHE A 286 7.63 -19.00 -11.59
C PHE A 286 6.93 -19.43 -12.89
N VAL A 287 6.76 -18.48 -13.81
CA VAL A 287 5.98 -18.74 -15.02
C VAL A 287 6.74 -19.62 -16.02
N GLN A 288 8.05 -19.45 -16.14
CA GLN A 288 8.85 -20.17 -17.14
C GLN A 288 9.45 -21.49 -16.62
N GLN A 289 9.74 -21.59 -15.33
CA GLN A 289 10.52 -22.68 -14.74
C GLN A 289 9.78 -23.38 -13.59
N GLY A 290 8.62 -22.86 -13.16
CA GLY A 290 7.78 -23.48 -12.15
C GLY A 290 8.09 -23.07 -10.71
N ALA A 291 7.41 -23.72 -9.77
CA ALA A 291 7.40 -23.35 -8.36
C ALA A 291 8.78 -23.43 -7.69
N GLU A 292 9.59 -24.45 -8.01
CA GLU A 292 10.92 -24.62 -7.40
C GLU A 292 11.87 -23.46 -7.73
N ALA A 293 11.88 -23.02 -9.00
CA ALA A 293 12.67 -21.87 -9.43
C ALA A 293 12.21 -20.56 -8.78
N ALA A 294 10.89 -20.38 -8.63
CA ALA A 294 10.33 -19.24 -7.92
C ALA A 294 10.74 -19.24 -6.44
N VAL A 295 10.68 -20.38 -5.77
CA VAL A 295 11.12 -20.53 -4.37
C VAL A 295 12.62 -20.22 -4.25
N ALA A 296 13.46 -20.77 -5.12
CA ALA A 296 14.90 -20.48 -5.10
C ALA A 296 15.17 -18.97 -5.25
N TRP A 297 14.43 -18.28 -6.10
CA TRP A 297 14.53 -16.83 -6.25
C TRP A 297 14.03 -16.07 -5.02
N LEU A 298 12.87 -16.45 -4.46
CA LEU A 298 12.27 -15.81 -3.29
C LEU A 298 13.15 -15.97 -2.04
N GLU A 299 13.69 -17.17 -1.82
CA GLU A 299 14.58 -17.48 -0.68
C GLU A 299 15.94 -16.80 -0.76
N THR A 300 16.33 -16.27 -1.92
CA THR A 300 17.62 -15.58 -2.12
C THR A 300 17.41 -14.09 -2.36
N THR A 301 16.97 -13.73 -3.56
CA THR A 301 16.81 -12.33 -3.98
C THR A 301 15.60 -11.69 -3.30
N GLY A 302 14.49 -12.42 -3.19
CA GLY A 302 13.29 -11.93 -2.50
C GLY A 302 13.56 -11.59 -1.03
N LYS A 303 14.17 -12.51 -0.29
CA LYS A 303 14.59 -12.29 1.11
C LYS A 303 15.58 -11.13 1.24
N LYS A 304 16.61 -11.10 0.39
CA LYS A 304 17.55 -9.97 0.36
C LYS A 304 16.84 -8.63 0.17
N ASN A 305 15.86 -8.54 -0.73
CA ASN A 305 15.08 -7.32 -0.95
C ASN A 305 14.29 -6.91 0.31
N VAL A 306 13.73 -7.87 1.05
CA VAL A 306 13.04 -7.63 2.33
C VAL A 306 14.03 -7.18 3.40
N ASP A 307 15.15 -7.87 3.56
CA ASP A 307 16.16 -7.58 4.59
C ASP A 307 16.74 -6.18 4.44
N GLU A 308 17.12 -5.81 3.21
CA GLU A 308 17.63 -4.47 2.89
C GLU A 308 16.57 -3.40 3.12
N LEU A 309 15.30 -3.67 2.78
CA LEU A 309 14.20 -2.76 3.07
C LEU A 309 13.98 -2.60 4.57
N ASN A 310 13.98 -3.69 5.34
CA ASN A 310 13.83 -3.67 6.79
C ASN A 310 14.94 -2.88 7.49
N GLN A 311 16.18 -3.01 7.01
CA GLN A 311 17.29 -2.19 7.51
C GLN A 311 17.00 -0.70 7.30
N VAL A 312 16.59 -0.31 6.10
CA VAL A 312 16.23 1.09 5.81
C VAL A 312 15.08 1.54 6.69
N LEU A 313 14.04 0.73 6.88
CA LEU A 313 12.89 1.08 7.72
C LEU A 313 13.28 1.36 9.17
N ARG A 314 14.12 0.53 9.78
CA ARG A 314 14.62 0.75 11.15
C ARG A 314 15.38 2.06 11.33
N GLU A 315 16.03 2.54 10.26
CA GLU A 315 16.80 3.79 10.27
C GLU A 315 15.93 5.03 9.93
N SER A 316 14.79 4.84 9.28
CA SER A 316 14.03 5.93 8.65
C SER A 316 12.60 6.11 9.17
N ALA A 317 11.87 5.04 9.44
CA ALA A 317 10.48 5.09 9.88
C ALA A 317 10.33 5.46 11.36
N VAL A 318 9.10 5.78 11.76
CA VAL A 318 8.72 6.14 13.13
C VAL A 318 7.61 5.21 13.61
N SER A 319 7.62 4.85 14.90
CA SER A 319 6.59 3.96 15.47
C SER A 319 5.18 4.50 15.24
N VAL A 320 4.23 3.64 14.84
CA VAL A 320 2.80 4.01 14.73
C VAL A 320 2.23 4.49 16.06
N PHE A 321 2.79 4.01 17.18
CA PHE A 321 2.32 4.32 18.53
C PHE A 321 2.72 5.72 19.01
N GLU A 322 3.54 6.47 18.25
CA GLU A 322 3.71 7.91 18.48
C GLU A 322 2.49 8.73 18.03
N LYS A 323 1.67 8.15 17.15
CA LYS A 323 0.47 8.80 16.60
C LYS A 323 -0.83 8.19 17.11
N ILE A 324 -0.78 7.05 17.80
CA ILE A 324 -1.94 6.33 18.32
C ILE A 324 -2.00 6.41 19.84
N GLN A 325 -3.21 6.65 20.36
CA GLN A 325 -3.57 6.60 21.76
C GLN A 325 -4.65 5.54 22.01
#